data_AF-A0A6J3ZXZ8-F1
#
_entry.id   AF-A0A6J3ZXZ8-F1
#
_cell.length_a   1.000
_cell.length_b   1.000
_cell.length_c   1.000
_cell.angle_alpha   90.00
_cell.angle_beta   90.00
_cell.angle_gamma   90.00
#
_symmetry.space_group_name_H-M   'P 1'
#
loop_
_entity.id
_entity.type
_entity.pdbx_description
1 polymer ?
#
loop_
_entity_poly.entity_id
_entity_poly.type
_entity_poly.pdbx_seq_one_letter_code
_entity_poly.pdbx_strand_id
1 'polypeptide(L)'
;RKSTGGKAPRKQLATKAARKSAPATGGVKKPHRYRPGTVALREIRRYQKSTELLIRKLPFQRLVREIAQDFKTDLRFQSSAVMAL
;
A
#
# COMPACT_ATOMS: atom_id res chain seq x y z
N ARG A 1 69.59 23.17 53.99
CA ARG A 1 68.19 23.03 53.50
C ARG A 1 68.25 22.40 52.11
N LYS A 2 67.67 21.21 51.95
CA LYS A 2 67.75 20.35 50.74
C LYS A 2 66.98 20.93 49.55
N SER A 3 67.40 20.42 48.40
CA SER A 3 67.19 20.76 47.01
C SER A 3 65.87 20.27 46.37
N THR A 4 65.70 20.73 45.12
CA THR A 4 65.01 20.12 43.96
C THR A 4 63.49 20.08 43.91
N GLY A 5 62.94 20.90 43.01
CA GLY A 5 62.45 20.36 41.73
C GLY A 5 60.95 20.16 41.56
N GLY A 6 60.38 20.94 40.64
CA GLY A 6 59.44 20.38 39.65
C GLY A 6 57.99 20.87 39.72
N LYS A 7 57.57 21.61 38.69
CA LYS A 7 56.49 21.20 37.76
C LYS A 7 56.34 22.25 36.64
N ALA A 8 56.72 21.90 35.41
CA ALA A 8 56.32 22.69 34.25
C ALA A 8 54.80 22.48 34.00
N PRO A 9 54.06 23.53 33.60
CA PRO A 9 52.62 23.42 33.38
C PRO A 9 52.35 22.56 32.13
N ARG A 10 51.62 21.46 32.34
CA ARG A 10 51.24 20.51 31.29
C ARG A 10 50.17 21.15 30.39
N LYS A 11 50.49 21.36 29.11
CA LYS A 11 49.54 21.70 28.04
C LYS A 11 48.37 20.70 28.07
N GLN A 12 47.16 21.18 28.36
CA GLN A 12 45.94 20.38 28.14
C GLN A 12 45.57 20.47 26.66
N LEU A 13 45.86 19.41 25.91
CA LEU A 13 45.29 19.20 24.59
C LEU A 13 43.83 18.77 24.79
N ALA A 14 42.89 19.68 24.56
CA ALA A 14 41.48 19.34 24.53
C ALA A 14 41.19 18.49 23.27
N THR A 15 41.10 17.18 23.45
CA THR A 15 40.58 16.28 22.41
C THR A 15 39.07 16.49 22.29
N LYS A 16 38.67 17.35 21.35
CA LYS A 16 37.27 17.50 20.93
C LYS A 16 36.87 16.21 20.19
N ALA A 17 36.33 15.24 20.92
CA ALA A 17 35.69 14.09 20.31
C ALA A 17 34.45 14.59 19.55
N ALA A 18 34.53 14.64 18.23
CA ALA A 18 33.36 14.81 17.39
C ALA A 18 32.51 13.54 17.51
N ARG A 19 31.58 13.52 18.48
CA ARG A 19 30.51 12.53 18.49
C ARG A 19 29.60 12.85 17.30
N LYS A 20 29.84 12.19 16.17
CA LYS A 20 28.81 12.03 15.14
C LYS A 20 27.69 11.20 15.77
N SER A 21 26.63 11.84 16.24
CA SER A 21 25.36 11.13 16.41
C SER A 21 24.93 10.72 15.01
N ALA A 22 24.93 9.41 14.73
CA ALA A 22 24.21 8.90 13.58
C ALA A 22 22.77 9.44 13.64
N PRO A 23 22.15 9.84 12.51
CA PRO A 23 20.73 10.14 12.53
C PRO A 23 20.03 8.90 13.08
N ALA A 24 19.22 9.07 14.12
CA ALA A 24 18.33 8.01 14.57
C ALA A 24 17.38 7.77 13.40
N THR A 25 17.73 6.81 12.53
CA THR A 25 16.85 6.33 11.48
C THR A 25 15.67 5.71 12.22
N GLY A 26 14.61 6.52 12.41
CA GLY A 26 13.34 6.04 12.93
C GLY A 26 12.98 4.82 12.09
N GLY A 27 12.99 3.64 12.73
CA GLY A 27 12.94 2.36 12.04
C GLY A 27 11.80 2.36 11.02
N VAL A 28 12.08 1.81 9.83
CA VAL A 28 11.12 1.67 8.74
C VAL A 28 9.81 1.13 9.32
N LYS A 29 8.73 1.92 9.26
CA LYS A 29 7.42 1.49 9.78
C LYS A 29 7.01 0.22 9.06
N LYS A 30 6.67 -0.81 9.85
CA LYS A 30 6.14 -2.07 9.32
C LYS A 30 4.94 -1.78 8.42
N PRO A 31 4.76 -2.52 7.31
CA PRO A 31 3.58 -2.38 6.47
C PRO A 31 2.30 -2.52 7.30
N HIS A 32 1.40 -1.56 7.16
CA HIS A 32 0.13 -1.57 7.87
C HIS A 32 -0.81 -2.63 7.27
N ARG A 33 -1.30 -3.56 8.10
CA ARG A 33 -2.33 -4.53 7.73
C ARG A 33 -3.63 -4.22 8.45
N TYR A 34 -4.72 -4.08 7.69
CA TYR A 34 -6.05 -3.88 8.25
C TYR A 34 -6.54 -5.12 9.01
N ARG A 35 -7.36 -4.90 10.04
CA ARG A 35 -8.02 -6.00 10.76
C ARG A 35 -9.02 -6.70 9.84
N PRO A 36 -9.26 -8.01 10.04
CA PRO A 36 -10.35 -8.71 9.36
C PRO A 36 -11.67 -7.93 9.49
N GLY A 37 -12.45 -7.87 8.40
CA GLY A 37 -13.70 -7.11 8.33
C GLY A 37 -13.55 -5.63 7.98
N THR A 38 -12.41 -4.98 8.26
CA THR A 38 -12.24 -3.55 7.94
C THR A 38 -12.32 -3.27 6.43
N VAL A 39 -11.67 -4.10 5.62
CA VAL A 39 -11.68 -3.95 4.16
C VAL A 39 -13.05 -4.31 3.58
N ALA A 40 -13.68 -5.38 4.09
CA ALA A 40 -15.01 -5.80 3.66
C ALA A 40 -16.08 -4.72 3.92
N LEU A 41 -16.12 -4.12 5.11
CA LEU A 41 -17.06 -3.02 5.41
C LEU A 41 -16.83 -1.80 4.52
N ARG A 42 -15.58 -1.51 4.16
CA ARG A 42 -15.24 -0.43 3.23
C ARG A 42 -15.72 -0.74 1.81
N GLU A 43 -15.56 -1.97 1.34
CA GLU A 43 -16.05 -2.42 0.03
C GLU A 43 -17.57 -2.40 -0.05
N ILE A 44 -18.27 -2.88 0.99
CA ILE A 44 -19.75 -2.81 1.07
C ILE A 44 -20.21 -1.36 0.95
N ARG A 45 -19.64 -0.45 1.74
CA ARG A 45 -19.98 0.99 1.67
C ARG A 45 -19.67 1.59 0.30
N ARG A 46 -18.57 1.18 -0.34
CA ARG A 46 -18.20 1.64 -1.69
C ARG A 46 -19.23 1.19 -2.72
N TYR A 47 -19.54 -0.10 -2.77
CA TYR A 47 -20.43 -0.66 -3.79
C TYR A 47 -21.90 -0.29 -3.60
N GLN A 48 -22.34 -0.04 -2.36
CA GLN A 48 -23.66 0.51 -2.10
C GLN A 48 -23.79 1.99 -2.51
N LYS A 49 -22.67 2.74 -2.59
CA LYS A 49 -22.67 4.15 -3.03
C LYS A 49 -22.65 4.29 -4.55
N SER A 50 -22.02 3.36 -5.25
CA SER A 50 -21.93 3.35 -6.72
C SER A 50 -23.03 2.51 -7.37
N THR A 51 -23.28 2.73 -8.65
CA THR A 51 -24.19 1.90 -9.46
C THR A 51 -23.48 1.23 -10.63
N GLU A 52 -22.15 1.04 -10.53
CA GLU A 52 -21.38 0.34 -11.56
C GLU A 52 -21.71 -1.16 -11.60
N LEU A 53 -21.66 -1.74 -12.79
CA LEU A 53 -21.80 -3.18 -12.94
C LEU A 53 -20.62 -3.89 -12.28
N LEU A 54 -20.91 -4.85 -11.41
CA LEU A 54 -19.88 -5.63 -10.71
C LEU A 54 -19.36 -6.80 -11.57
N ILE A 55 -20.10 -7.19 -12.60
CA ILE A 55 -19.72 -8.24 -13.55
C ILE A 55 -19.09 -7.58 -14.79
N ARG A 56 -17.96 -8.13 -15.25
CA ARG A 56 -17.26 -7.62 -16.46
C ARG A 56 -18.13 -7.81 -17.71
N LYS A 57 -18.24 -6.76 -18.52
CA LYS A 57 -19.11 -6.71 -19.71
C LYS A 57 -18.83 -7.80 -20.75
N LEU A 58 -17.57 -7.99 -21.17
CA LEU A 58 -17.22 -8.92 -22.25
C LEU A 58 -17.46 -10.40 -21.87
N PRO A 59 -17.04 -10.90 -20.69
CA PRO A 59 -17.40 -12.23 -20.24
C PRO A 59 -18.91 -12.45 -20.13
N PHE A 60 -19.65 -11.49 -19.57
CA PHE A 60 -21.11 -11.58 -19.47
C PHE A 60 -21.77 -11.65 -20.85
N GLN A 61 -21.35 -10.81 -21.80
CA GLN A 61 -21.82 -10.85 -23.18
C GLN A 61 -21.55 -12.20 -23.86
N ARG A 62 -20.39 -12.82 -23.61
CA ARG A 62 -20.06 -14.15 -24.14
C ARG A 62 -21.00 -15.21 -23.58
N LEU A 63 -21.24 -15.19 -22.26
CA LEU A 63 -22.18 -16.09 -21.60
C LEU A 63 -23.61 -15.97 -22.16
N VAL A 64 -24.10 -14.74 -22.37
CA VAL A 64 -25.42 -14.52 -22.99
C VAL A 64 -25.51 -15.16 -24.37
N ARG A 65 -24.44 -15.05 -25.18
CA ARG A 65 -24.40 -15.65 -26.53
C ARG A 65 -24.28 -17.17 -26.50
N GLU A 66 -23.50 -17.70 -25.57
CA GLU A 66 -23.36 -19.15 -25.35
C GLU A 66 -24.73 -19.78 -25.05
N ILE A 67 -25.44 -19.24 -24.06
CA ILE A 67 -26.78 -19.74 -23.69
C ILE A 67 -27.77 -19.57 -24.85
N ALA A 68 -27.76 -18.42 -25.53
CA ALA A 68 -28.71 -18.16 -26.62
C ALA A 68 -28.51 -19.09 -27.82
N GLN A 69 -27.27 -19.51 -28.08
CA GLN A 69 -26.95 -20.42 -29.18
C GLN A 69 -27.63 -21.79 -29.03
N ASP A 70 -27.84 -22.25 -27.79
CA ASP A 70 -28.53 -23.52 -27.51
C ASP A 70 -30.02 -23.48 -27.86
N PHE A 71 -30.63 -22.30 -27.89
CA PHE A 71 -32.05 -22.13 -28.24
C PHE A 71 -32.26 -21.83 -29.72
N LYS A 72 -31.43 -20.97 -30.31
CA LYS A 72 -31.52 -20.59 -31.72
C LYS A 72 -30.18 -20.09 -32.24
N THR A 73 -29.71 -20.69 -33.33
CA THR A 73 -28.49 -20.26 -34.01
C THR A 73 -28.69 -18.91 -34.71
N ASP A 74 -27.61 -18.16 -34.90
CA ASP A 74 -27.54 -16.92 -35.68
C ASP A 74 -28.33 -15.73 -35.12
N LEU A 75 -28.59 -15.72 -33.80
CA LEU A 75 -29.19 -14.57 -33.12
C LEU A 75 -28.24 -13.37 -33.04
N ARG A 76 -28.78 -12.19 -33.35
CA ARG A 76 -28.11 -10.90 -33.17
C ARG A 76 -28.71 -10.16 -31.99
N PHE A 77 -27.84 -9.59 -31.16
CA PHE A 77 -28.23 -8.82 -29.99
C PHE A 77 -27.93 -7.35 -30.21
N GLN A 78 -28.90 -6.50 -29.88
CA GLN A 78 -28.67 -5.07 -29.71
C GLN A 78 -27.79 -4.83 -28.47
N SER A 79 -26.93 -3.81 -28.52
CA SER A 79 -26.05 -3.48 -27.38
C SER A 79 -26.83 -3.12 -26.12
N SER A 80 -27.94 -2.40 -26.26
CA SER A 80 -28.82 -2.07 -25.12
C SER A 80 -29.54 -3.28 -24.55
N ALA A 81 -29.84 -4.31 -25.36
CA ALA A 81 -30.45 -5.54 -24.86
C ALA A 81 -29.50 -6.29 -23.92
N VAL A 82 -28.21 -6.40 -24.29
CA VAL A 82 -27.18 -7.02 -23.43
C VAL A 82 -26.94 -6.21 -22.15
N MET A 83 -27.13 -4.89 -22.20
CA MET A 83 -27.00 -4.03 -21.01
C MET A 83 -28.20 -4.07 -20.07
N ALA A 84 -29.36 -4.53 -20.55
CA ALA A 84 -30.58 -4.65 -19.76
C ALA A 84 -30.71 -6.01 -19.07
N LEU A 85 -29.99 -7.03 -19.54
CA LEU A 85 -29.80 -8.34 -18.92
C LEU A 85 -28.79 -8.24 -17.76
#